data_AF-A0A353QHN8-F1
#
_entry.id   AF-A0A353QHN8-F1
#
_cell.length_a   1.000
_cell.length_b   1.000
_cell.length_c   1.000
_cell.angle_alpha   90.00
_cell.angle_beta   90.00
_cell.angle_gamma   90.00
#
_symmetry.space_group_name_H-M   'P 1'
#
loop_
_entity.id
_entity.type
_entity.pdbx_description
1 polymer ?
#
loop_
_entity_poly.entity_id
_entity_poly.type
_entity_poly.pdbx_seq_one_letter_code
_entity_poly.pdbx_strand_id
1 'polypeptide(L)' 'MGELKRTPLYEWHKARGARLIDFAGWEMPVYYEGIVAEHQAT' A
#
# COMPACT_ATOMS: atom_id res chain seq x y z
N MET A 1 10.39 -2.70 19.01
CA MET A 1 9.83 -2.96 17.66
C MET A 1 8.98 -1.75 17.33
N GLY A 2 9.49 -0.84 16.49
CA GLY A 2 8.82 0.42 16.20
C GLY A 2 7.58 0.16 15.35
N GLU A 3 6.43 0.62 15.82
CA GLU A 3 5.16 0.52 15.10
C GLU A 3 5.26 1.37 13.81
N LEU A 4 5.00 0.75 12.65
CA LEU A 4 4.98 1.48 11.38
C LEU A 4 3.84 2.48 11.39
N LYS A 5 4.12 3.71 10.95
CA LYS A 5 3.11 4.76 10.88
C LYS A 5 2.12 4.42 9.77
N ARG A 6 0.83 4.40 10.11
CA ARG A 6 -0.24 4.10 9.16
C ARG A 6 -0.80 5.40 8.59
N THR A 7 -1.06 5.41 7.29
CA THR A 7 -1.75 6.53 6.66
C THR A 7 -3.25 6.49 7.01
N PRO A 8 -3.97 7.61 6.95
CA PRO A 8 -5.44 7.62 7.14
C PRO A 8 -6.19 6.71 6.15
N LEU A 9 -5.58 6.41 5.00
CA LEU A 9 -6.12 5.53 3.96
C LEU A 9 -5.68 4.07 4.13
N TYR A 10 -4.96 3.73 5.21
CA TYR A 10 -4.46 2.39 5.46
C TYR A 10 -5.54 1.30 5.37
N GLU A 11 -6.66 1.50 6.07
CA GLU A 11 -7.78 0.54 6.06
C GLU A 11 -8.42 0.45 4.67
N TRP A 12 -8.46 1.54 3.91
CA TRP A 12 -8.98 1.54 2.55
C TRP A 12 -8.09 0.75 1.60
N HIS A 13 -6.76 0.91 1.71
CA HIS A 13 -5.78 0.14 0.94
C HIS A 13 -5.86 -1.35 1.30
N LYS A 14 -5.91 -1.67 2.58
CA LYS A 14 -6.03 -3.04 3.08
C LYS A 14 -7.31 -3.72 2.62
N ALA A 15 -8.46 -3.02 2.69
CA ALA A 15 -9.74 -3.54 2.24
C ALA A 15 -9.78 -3.83 0.73
N ARG A 16 -8.94 -3.15 -0.07
CA ARG A 16 -8.83 -3.33 -1.52
C ARG A 16 -7.73 -4.30 -1.93
N GLY A 17 -7.15 -5.03 -0.98
CA GLY A 17 -6.10 -6.01 -1.24
C GLY A 17 -4.75 -5.39 -1.62
N ALA A 18 -4.51 -4.12 -1.27
CA ALA A 18 -3.24 -3.49 -1.55
C ALA A 18 -2.10 -4.20 -0.81
N ARG A 19 -0.99 -4.41 -1.51
CA ARG A 19 0.23 -4.89 -0.88
C ARG A 19 0.88 -3.73 -0.14
N LEU A 20 0.83 -3.76 1.19
CA LEU A 20 1.45 -2.76 2.03
C LEU A 20 2.90 -3.16 2.34
N ILE A 21 3.82 -2.21 2.26
CA ILE A 21 5.24 -2.40 2.59
C ILE A 21 5.70 -1.35 3.59
N ASP A 22 6.77 -1.65 4.32
CA ASP A 22 7.47 -0.63 5.07
C ASP A 22 8.22 0.29 4.11
N PHE A 23 7.89 1.56 4.14
CA PHE A 23 8.57 2.58 3.36
C PHE A 23 8.81 3.79 4.23
N ALA A 24 10.08 4.09 4.51
CA ALA A 24 10.49 5.21 5.36
C ALA A 24 9.78 5.24 6.73
N GLY A 25 9.47 4.07 7.31
CA GLY A 25 8.76 3.94 8.58
C GLY A 25 7.24 4.10 8.49
N TRP A 26 6.68 4.10 7.28
CA TRP A 26 5.23 4.11 7.02
C TRP A 26 4.78 2.81 6.34
N GLU A 27 3.56 2.38 6.65
CA GLU A 27 2.89 1.28 5.94
C GLU A 27 2.18 1.86 4.70
N MET A 28 2.79 1.71 3.52
CA MET A 28 2.29 2.27 2.27
C MET A 28 1.96 1.19 1.23
N PRO A 29 0.90 1.38 0.42
CA PRO A 29 0.56 0.44 -0.64
C PRO A 29 1.54 0.55 -1.80
N VAL A 30 2.11 -0.57 -2.25
CA VAL A 30 3.02 -0.63 -3.41
C VAL A 30 2.31 -0.96 -4.71
N TYR A 31 1.27 -1.80 -4.66
CA TYR A 31 0.38 -2.11 -5.78
C TYR A 31 -0.90 -2.78 -5.26
N TYR A 32 -1.97 -2.78 -6.06
CA TYR A 32 -3.24 -3.44 -5.74
C TYR A 32 -3.39 -4.74 -6.53
N GLU A 33 -3.59 -4.64 -7.85
CA GLU A 33 -3.78 -5.79 -8.74
C GLU A 33 -2.46 -6.25 -9.39
N GLY A 34 -1.49 -5.35 -9.49
CA GLY A 34 -0.15 -5.63 -9.97
C GLY A 34 0.47 -4.43 -10.66
N ILE A 35 1.79 -4.29 -10.53
CA ILE A 35 2.54 -3.15 -11.06
C ILE A 35 2.31 -2.95 -12.57
N VAL A 36 2.30 -4.04 -13.34
CA VAL A 36 2.10 -4.00 -14.79
C VAL A 36 0.66 -3.65 -15.15
N ALA A 37 -0.32 -4.21 -14.43
CA ALA A 37 -1.74 -3.93 -14.66
C ALA A 37 -2.07 -2.47 -14.34
N GLU A 38 -1.55 -1.93 -13.23
CA GLU A 38 -1.72 -0.52 -12.87
C GLU A 38 -1.00 0.41 -13.85
N HIS A 39 0.21 0.06 -14.30
CA HIS A 39 0.92 0.86 -15.30
C HIS A 39 0.17 0.92 -16.65
N GLN A 40 -0.47 -0.18 -17.05
CA GLN A 40 -1.26 -0.25 -18.29
C GLN A 40 -2.63 0.42 -18.19
N ALA A 41 -3.14 0.69 -16.99
CA ALA A 41 -4.44 1.31 -16.75
C ALA A 41 -4.42 2.86 -16.78
N THR A 42 -3.36 3.46 -17.34
CA THR A 42 -3.21 4.93 -17.51
C THR A 42 -4.24 5.49 -18.49
#